data_AF-A0AA43KYT2-F1
#
_entry.id   AF-A0AA43KYT2-F1
#
_cell.length_a   1.000
_cell.length_b   1.000
_cell.length_c   1.000
_cell.angle_alpha   90.00
_cell.angle_beta   90.00
_cell.angle_gamma   90.00
#
_symmetry.space_group_name_H-M   'P 1'
#
loop_
_entity.id
_entity.type
_entity.pdbx_description
1 polymer ?
#
loop_
_entity_poly.entity_id
_entity_poly.type
_entity_poly.pdbx_seq_one_letter_code
_entity_poly.pdbx_strand_id
1 'polypeptide(L)' 'MTTIIIEDNSLQAKQLLEYIKTLPFATVIEEKEKSFEEAAVECNAISVDEFVDELKGRIKVH' A
#
# COMPACT_ATOMS: atom_id res chain seq x y z
N MET A 1 13.60 -4.40 -21.21
CA MET A 1 12.37 -4.19 -20.42
C MET A 1 12.35 -2.72 -20.07
N THR A 2 11.27 -2.02 -20.42
CA THR A 2 11.13 -0.58 -20.21
C THR A 2 9.88 -0.37 -19.35
N THR A 3 10.01 0.41 -18.30
CA THR A 3 8.91 0.72 -17.38
C THR A 3 8.37 2.12 -17.70
N ILE A 4 7.05 2.25 -17.78
CA ILE A 4 6.35 3.53 -17.94
C ILE A 4 5.46 3.70 -16.72
N ILE A 5 5.57 4.84 -16.03
CA ILE A 5 4.73 5.18 -14.89
C ILE A 5 3.64 6.13 -15.37
N ILE A 6 2.38 5.80 -15.08
CA ILE A 6 1.20 6.60 -15.47
C ILE A 6 0.42 6.90 -14.20
N GLU A 7 0.29 8.18 -13.85
CA GLU A 7 -0.59 8.62 -12.78
C GLU A 7 -2.05 8.60 -13.27
N ASP A 8 -2.94 7.85 -12.61
CA ASP A 8 -4.33 7.67 -13.04
C ASP A 8 -5.26 8.86 -12.70
N ASN A 9 -4.68 9.97 -12.25
CA ASN A 9 -5.36 11.18 -11.77
C ASN A 9 -6.15 11.92 -12.86
N SER A 10 -6.05 11.53 -14.14
CA SER A 10 -6.73 12.18 -15.26
C SER A 10 -7.56 11.20 -16.10
N LEU A 11 -8.62 11.70 -16.74
CA LEU A 11 -9.45 10.91 -17.67
C LEU A 11 -8.62 10.31 -18.82
N GLN A 12 -7.64 11.09 -19.32
CA GLN A 12 -6.76 10.68 -20.40
C GLN A 12 -5.83 9.53 -19.98
N ALA A 13 -5.32 9.58 -18.75
CA ALA A 13 -4.50 8.51 -18.19
C ALA A 13 -5.28 7.20 -18.08
N LYS A 14 -6.54 7.26 -17.63
CA LYS A 14 -7.42 6.07 -17.55
C LYS A 14 -7.72 5.47 -18.93
N GLN A 15 -7.99 6.32 -19.92
CA GLN A 15 -8.19 5.87 -21.32
C GLN A 15 -6.93 5.22 -21.90
N LEU A 16 -5.75 5.78 -21.63
CA LEU A 16 -4.47 5.22 -22.05
C LEU A 16 -4.22 3.86 -21.39
N LEU A 17 -4.51 3.72 -20.09
CA LEU A 17 -4.40 2.46 -19.34
C LEU A 17 -5.28 1.36 -19.94
N GLU A 18 -6.55 1.67 -20.23
CA GLU A 18 -7.48 0.72 -20.86
C GLU A 18 -6.99 0.30 -22.25
N TYR A 19 -6.44 1.23 -23.02
CA TYR A 19 -5.82 0.89 -24.31
C TYR A 19 -4.62 -0.05 -24.15
N ILE A 20 -3.71 0.24 -23.22
CA ILE A 20 -2.52 -0.58 -22.96
C ILE A 20 -2.89 -2.01 -22.54
N LYS A 21 -3.96 -2.18 -21.74
CA LYS A 21 -4.48 -3.50 -21.36
C LYS A 21 -4.90 -4.37 -22.55
N THR A 22 -5.24 -3.76 -23.69
CA THR A 22 -5.60 -4.50 -24.91
C THR A 22 -4.39 -5.00 -25.72
N LEU A 23 -3.18 -4.50 -25.42
CA LEU A 23 -1.98 -4.83 -26.19
C LEU A 23 -1.36 -6.15 -25.71
N PRO A 24 -1.09 -7.12 -26.61
CA PRO A 24 -0.63 -8.46 -26.24
C PRO A 24 0.83 -8.50 -25.73
N PHE A 25 1.55 -7.40 -25.86
CA PHE A 25 2.97 -7.27 -25.49
C PHE A 25 3.19 -6.35 -24.27
N ALA A 26 2.12 -5.84 -23.67
CA ALA A 26 2.19 -5.00 -22.48
C ALA A 26 1.71 -5.79 -21.26
N THR A 27 2.34 -5.52 -20.12
CA THR A 27 1.90 -6.03 -18.81
C THR A 27 1.65 -4.83 -17.93
N VAL A 28 0.42 -4.69 -17.44
CA VAL A 28 0.04 -3.62 -16.51
C VAL A 28 0.27 -4.14 -15.10
N ILE A 29 1.16 -3.49 -14.36
CA ILE A 29 1.41 -3.76 -12.94
C ILE A 29 0.78 -2.60 -12.18
N GLU A 30 -0.35 -2.85 -11.54
CA GLU A 30 -0.97 -1.88 -10.64
C GLU A 30 -0.21 -1.94 -9.31
N GLU A 31 0.77 -1.04 -9.14
CA GLU A 31 1.33 -0.78 -7.83
C GLU A 31 0.24 -0.11 -6.99
N LYS A 32 -0.52 -0.94 -6.26
CA LYS A 32 -1.33 -0.43 -5.16
C LYS A 32 -0.36 0.13 -4.14
N GLU A 33 -0.50 1.41 -3.80
CA GLU A 33 0.07 1.90 -2.54
C GLU A 33 -0.39 0.95 -1.44
N LYS A 34 0.57 0.40 -0.70
CA LYS A 34 0.27 -0.49 0.43
C LYS A 34 -0.70 0.25 1.31
N SER A 35 -1.83 -0.38 1.60
CA SER A 35 -2.75 0.15 2.60
C SER A 35 -2.00 0.32 3.92
N PHE A 36 -2.46 1.26 4.75
CA PHE A 36 -1.91 1.44 6.09
C PHE A 36 -1.91 0.13 6.89
N GLU A 37 -2.93 -0.73 6.67
CA GLU A 37 -3.03 -2.05 7.28
C GLU A 37 -1.90 -2.99 6.82
N GLU A 38 -1.63 -3.08 5.52
CA GLU A 38 -0.52 -3.89 5.00
C GLU A 38 0.83 -3.40 5.50
N ALA A 39 1.03 -2.08 5.57
CA ALA A 39 2.25 -1.49 6.13
C ALA A 39 2.38 -1.75 7.65
N ALA A 40 1.27 -1.71 8.39
CA ALA A 40 1.24 -2.01 9.82
C ALA A 40 1.59 -3.48 10.10
N VAL A 41 1.08 -4.41 9.30
CA VAL A 41 1.41 -5.84 9.39
C VAL A 41 2.89 -6.10 9.09
N GLU A 42 3.44 -5.51 8.03
CA GLU A 42 4.86 -5.64 7.68
C GLU A 42 5.80 -5.09 8.78
N CYS A 43 5.37 -4.03 9.47
CA CYS A 43 6.12 -3.45 10.58
C CYS A 43 5.94 -4.19 11.92
N ASN A 44 5.15 -5.28 11.97
CA ASN A 44 4.71 -5.92 13.22
C ASN A 44 4.13 -4.90 14.22
N ALA A 45 3.35 -3.95 13.72
CA ALA A 45 2.74 -2.93 14.57
C ALA A 45 1.77 -3.58 15.56
N ILE A 46 1.86 -3.17 16.82
CA ILE A 46 0.90 -3.55 17.86
C ILE A 46 -0.21 -2.53 17.97
N SER A 47 -1.35 -2.95 18.49
CA SER A 47 -2.47 -2.03 18.74
C SER A 47 -2.12 -1.00 19.82
N VAL A 48 -2.77 0.17 19.78
CA VAL A 48 -2.61 1.19 20.82
C VAL A 48 -3.02 0.63 22.19
N ASP A 49 -4.08 -0.18 22.24
CA ASP A 49 -4.54 -0.80 23.49
C ASP A 49 -3.50 -1.76 24.08
N GLU A 50 -2.91 -2.61 23.24
CA GLU A 50 -1.84 -3.52 23.65
C GLU A 50 -0.60 -2.76 24.15
N PHE A 51 -0.21 -1.69 23.45
CA PHE A 51 0.87 -0.81 23.89
C PHE A 51 0.57 -0.16 25.25
N VAL A 52 -0.65 0.34 25.44
CA VAL A 52 -1.07 1.00 26.68
C VAL A 52 -1.12 0.01 27.84
N ASP A 53 -1.60 -1.21 27.62
CA ASP A 53 -1.65 -2.24 28.64
C ASP A 53 -0.25 -2.73 29.04
N GLU A 54 0.66 -2.89 28.08
CA GLU A 54 2.07 -3.19 28.36
C GLU A 54 2.72 -2.07 29.18
N LEU A 55 2.52 -0.81 28.76
CA LEU A 55 3.05 0.35 29.46
C LEU A 55 2.55 0.44 30.90
N LYS A 56 1.24 0.26 31.12
CA LYS A 56 0.64 0.20 32.46
C LYS A 56 1.23 -0.93 33.29
N GLY A 57 1.45 -2.10 32.70
CA GLY A 57 2.10 -3.23 33.34
C GLY A 57 3.50 -2.87 33.83
N ARG A 58 4.33 -2.26 32.97
CA ARG A 58 5.69 -1.83 33.31
C ARG A 58 5.72 -0.75 34.39
N ILE A 59 4.78 0.19 34.36
CA ILE A 59 4.67 1.25 35.38
C ILE A 59 4.29 0.67 36.75
N LYS A 60 3.38 -0.32 36.81
CA LYS A 60 2.94 -0.93 38.08
C LYS A 60 3.98 -1.82 38.75
N VAL A 61 4.99 -2.28 38.00
CA VAL A 61 6.07 -3.16 38.50
C VAL A 61 7.23 -2.34 39.10
N HIS A 62 7.26 -1.01 38.87
CA HIS A 62 8.21 -0.07 39.49
C HIS A 62 7.57 0.63 40.70
#